data_AF-A0A0D0A205-F1
#
_entry.id   AF-A0A0D0A205-F1
#
_cell.length_a   1.000
_cell.length_b   1.000
_cell.length_c   1.000
_cell.angle_alpha   90.00
_cell.angle_beta   90.00
_cell.angle_gamma   90.00
#
_symmetry.space_group_name_H-M   'P 1'
#
loop_
_entity.id
_entity.type
_entity.pdbx_description
1 polymer ?
#
loop_
_entity_poly.entity_id
_entity_poly.type
_entity_poly.pdbx_seq_one_letter_code
_entity_poly.pdbx_strand_id
1 'polypeptide(L)'
;MCFFLFWFIYLPLIWFPAHQIVSRHRCRDSVLGVKARDIGPIVHQPASIHGSSLAWAMVMSLMTPAPVTQPHSSRNSPDFASRARTPGAALYPQFFAIPLTCSIVCLMGILFSSFSQATFGEAIWSPVDLLGSFLDDSPSHATKFGVWFISAPFTIAQIETNISANSVSAGCDLTASFTRFINIRRGGCIAALVGLCMCPWILLKSSNGFTSYPSAYSVFLSSIAGVMVTEYYVIRKGHYNVADLYATGGDTWYWYTYGLNLR
;
A
#
# COMPACT_ATOMS: atom_id res chain seq x y z
N MET A 1 13.81 -15.60 12.90
CA MET A 1 12.86 -15.63 14.04
C MET A 1 11.79 -14.55 13.92
N CYS A 2 12.15 -13.28 13.67
CA CYS A 2 11.20 -12.15 13.56
C CYS A 2 10.09 -12.34 12.53
N PHE A 3 10.40 -12.99 11.40
CA PHE A 3 9.41 -13.33 10.36
C PHE A 3 8.25 -14.16 10.92
N PHE A 4 8.53 -15.29 11.58
CA PHE A 4 7.49 -16.16 12.13
C PHE A 4 6.71 -15.49 13.26
N LEU A 5 7.36 -14.67 14.08
CA LEU A 5 6.69 -13.88 15.13
C LEU A 5 5.70 -12.86 14.52
N PHE A 6 6.10 -12.17 13.46
CA PHE A 6 5.22 -11.26 12.73
C PHE A 6 3.98 -12.00 12.22
N TRP A 7 4.16 -13.16 11.58
CA TRP A 7 3.05 -13.96 11.05
C TRP A 7 2.16 -14.54 12.15
N PHE A 8 2.74 -14.94 13.27
CA PHE A 8 1.99 -15.42 14.43
C PHE A 8 1.07 -14.33 15.02
N ILE A 9 1.53 -13.08 15.04
CA ILE A 9 0.73 -11.92 15.48
C ILE A 9 -0.29 -11.51 14.39
N TYR A 10 0.11 -11.55 13.13
CA TYR A 10 -0.67 -11.06 11.99
C TYR A 10 -1.87 -11.96 11.67
N LEU A 11 -1.71 -13.29 11.66
CA LEU A 11 -2.77 -14.22 11.24
C LEU A 11 -4.06 -14.12 12.09
N PRO A 12 -4.01 -14.05 13.43
CA PRO A 12 -5.19 -13.82 14.25
C PRO A 12 -5.88 -12.48 13.97
N LEU A 13 -5.10 -11.44 13.62
CA LEU A 13 -5.62 -10.09 13.39
C LEU A 13 -6.49 -10.00 12.12
N ILE A 14 -6.25 -10.85 11.13
CA ILE A 14 -7.08 -10.96 9.91
C ILE A 14 -8.52 -11.36 10.24
N TRP A 15 -8.72 -12.11 11.33
CA TRP A 15 -10.04 -12.60 11.69
C TRP A 15 -10.96 -11.51 12.25
N PHE A 16 -10.39 -10.39 12.72
CA PHE A 16 -11.17 -9.27 13.21
C PHE A 16 -11.75 -8.44 12.05
N PRO A 17 -12.97 -7.87 12.20
CA PRO A 17 -13.56 -7.05 11.17
C PRO A 17 -12.72 -5.80 10.88
N ALA A 18 -12.41 -5.54 9.61
CA ALA A 18 -11.58 -4.41 9.19
C ALA A 18 -12.04 -3.04 9.73
N HIS A 19 -13.36 -2.84 9.90
CA HIS A 19 -13.91 -1.59 10.44
C HIS A 19 -13.53 -1.33 11.91
N GLN A 20 -13.25 -2.38 12.69
CA GLN A 20 -12.81 -2.26 14.09
C GLN A 20 -11.30 -2.00 14.19
N ILE A 21 -10.55 -2.32 13.15
CA ILE A 21 -9.10 -2.12 13.11
C ILE A 21 -8.82 -0.64 12.82
N VAL A 22 -9.47 -0.05 11.82
CA VAL A 22 -9.25 1.37 11.44
C VAL A 22 -9.75 2.35 12.50
N SER A 23 -10.89 2.08 13.16
CA SER A 23 -11.44 3.01 14.17
C SER A 23 -10.61 3.06 15.46
N ARG A 24 -9.88 2.00 15.78
CA ARG A 24 -9.09 1.89 17.02
C ARG A 24 -7.67 2.46 16.87
N HIS A 25 -7.19 2.66 15.64
CA HIS A 25 -5.81 3.04 15.36
C HIS A 25 -5.65 4.48 14.83
N ARG A 26 -6.75 5.17 14.50
CA ARG A 26 -6.79 6.60 14.09
C ARG A 26 -6.14 7.58 15.10
N CYS A 27 -5.84 7.13 16.33
CA CYS A 27 -5.22 7.94 17.38
C CYS A 27 -3.70 7.70 17.53
N ARG A 28 -3.07 6.82 16.74
CA ARG A 28 -1.72 6.31 17.05
C ARG A 28 -0.58 6.74 16.11
N ASP A 29 -0.88 7.42 15.00
CA ASP A 29 0.15 7.93 14.07
C ASP A 29 0.83 9.24 14.54
N SER A 30 0.51 9.72 15.75
CA SER A 30 0.98 11.00 16.27
C SER A 30 2.19 10.91 17.18
N VAL A 31 3.24 10.13 16.87
CA VAL A 31 4.50 10.23 17.63
C VAL A 31 5.71 9.93 16.76
N LEU A 32 6.19 10.92 16.01
CA LEU A 32 7.57 10.98 15.53
C LEU A 32 8.07 12.43 15.66
N GLY A 33 8.22 12.88 16.90
CA GLY A 33 8.95 14.10 17.21
C GLY A 33 10.45 13.83 17.13
N VAL A 34 11.05 14.04 15.96
CA VAL A 34 12.51 13.99 15.83
C VAL A 34 13.08 15.31 16.31
N LYS A 35 13.77 15.30 17.45
CA LYS A 35 14.53 16.45 17.94
C LYS A 35 15.85 16.53 17.17
N ALA A 36 15.79 16.91 15.90
CA ALA A 36 16.96 17.22 15.12
C ALA A 36 17.42 18.64 15.49
N ARG A 37 18.69 18.78 15.91
CA ARG A 37 19.30 20.07 16.27
C ARG A 37 19.57 20.94 15.04
N ASP A 38 19.54 20.32 13.86
CA ASP A 38 19.75 20.90 12.53
C ASP A 38 18.99 20.06 11.47
N ILE A 39 18.51 20.68 10.38
CA ILE A 39 17.73 20.05 9.30
C ILE A 39 18.65 19.21 8.37
N GLY A 40 19.96 19.38 8.52
CA GLY A 40 21.01 18.58 7.90
C GLY A 40 21.32 18.98 6.45
N PRO A 41 22.40 18.42 5.88
CA PRO A 41 23.03 18.94 4.66
C PRO A 41 22.25 18.67 3.37
N ILE A 42 21.42 17.62 3.31
CA ILE A 42 20.72 17.23 2.07
C ILE A 42 19.69 18.27 1.64
N VAL A 43 19.06 18.95 2.60
CA VAL A 43 18.05 19.98 2.30
C VAL A 43 18.67 21.21 1.63
N HIS A 44 19.95 21.47 1.89
CA HIS A 44 20.69 22.58 1.30
C HIS A 44 21.58 22.14 0.11
N GLN A 45 21.57 20.86 -0.25
CA GLN A 45 22.42 20.33 -1.31
C GLN A 45 21.87 20.74 -2.69
N PRO A 46 22.68 21.38 -3.55
CA PRO A 46 22.24 21.72 -4.91
C PRO A 46 22.06 20.45 -5.75
N ALA A 47 21.09 20.49 -6.67
CA ALA A 47 20.87 19.39 -7.60
C ALA A 47 22.12 19.15 -8.47
N SER A 48 22.55 17.89 -8.56
CA SER A 48 23.69 17.48 -9.39
C SER A 48 23.37 17.39 -10.88
N ILE A 49 22.08 17.27 -11.22
CA ILE A 49 21.56 17.18 -12.59
C ILE A 49 21.00 18.53 -13.04
N HIS A 50 21.25 18.90 -14.30
CA HIS A 50 20.86 20.20 -14.88
C HIS A 50 20.21 20.04 -16.26
N GLY A 51 19.39 21.03 -16.65
CA GLY A 51 18.77 21.09 -17.97
C GLY A 51 17.58 20.15 -18.13
N SER A 52 17.46 19.53 -19.31
CA SER A 52 16.32 18.66 -19.66
C SER A 52 16.25 17.38 -18.82
N SER A 53 17.39 16.87 -18.34
CA SER A 53 17.43 15.68 -17.47
C SER A 53 16.85 15.97 -16.09
N LEU A 54 17.09 17.16 -15.52
CA LEU A 54 16.45 17.61 -14.28
C LEU A 54 14.93 17.76 -14.47
N ALA A 55 14.50 18.38 -15.58
CA ALA A 55 13.08 18.53 -15.88
C ALA A 55 12.38 17.17 -16.00
N TRP A 56 12.99 16.22 -16.72
CA TRP A 56 12.48 14.85 -16.81
C TRP A 56 12.50 14.12 -15.47
N ALA A 57 13.54 14.29 -14.66
CA ALA A 57 13.58 13.73 -13.31
C ALA A 57 12.46 14.31 -12.42
N MET A 58 12.15 15.61 -12.53
CA MET A 58 11.04 16.24 -11.80
C MET A 58 9.68 15.71 -12.27
N VAL A 59 9.47 15.59 -13.58
CA VAL A 59 8.25 15.02 -14.14
C VAL A 59 8.09 13.57 -13.70
N MET A 60 9.15 12.76 -13.81
CA MET A 60 9.13 11.39 -13.33
C MET A 60 8.84 11.35 -11.83
N SER A 61 9.47 12.22 -11.02
CA SER A 61 9.23 12.26 -9.57
C SER A 61 7.80 12.67 -9.20
N LEU A 62 7.17 13.56 -9.98
CA LEU A 62 5.76 13.95 -9.82
C LEU A 62 4.78 12.86 -10.29
N MET A 63 5.18 12.07 -11.28
CA MET A 63 4.42 10.92 -11.77
C MET A 63 4.67 9.65 -10.96
N THR A 64 5.72 9.61 -10.13
CA THR A 64 6.13 8.44 -9.35
C THR A 64 5.57 8.33 -7.92
N PRO A 65 4.87 9.31 -7.27
CA PRO A 65 4.48 9.13 -5.87
C PRO A 65 3.70 7.84 -5.68
N ALA A 66 4.36 6.90 -5.01
CA ALA A 66 4.00 5.48 -4.95
C ALA A 66 2.57 5.17 -4.49
N PRO A 67 1.85 6.00 -3.68
CA PRO A 67 0.46 5.71 -3.38
C PRO A 67 -0.53 6.12 -4.50
N VAL A 68 -0.18 7.05 -5.38
CA VAL A 68 -1.06 7.53 -6.47
C VAL A 68 -0.95 6.64 -7.71
N THR A 69 0.21 6.01 -7.90
CA THR A 69 0.53 5.12 -9.03
C THR A 69 0.42 3.64 -8.71
N GLN A 70 -0.19 3.27 -7.59
CA GLN A 70 -0.54 1.88 -7.30
C GLN A 70 -1.94 1.57 -7.84
N PRO A 71 -2.08 1.09 -9.09
CA PRO A 71 -3.38 0.76 -9.66
C PRO A 71 -4.09 -0.36 -8.90
N HIS A 72 -3.38 -1.14 -8.07
CA HIS A 72 -4.03 -2.09 -7.16
C HIS A 72 -4.87 -1.38 -6.10
N SER A 73 -4.37 -0.31 -5.48
CA SER A 73 -5.09 0.54 -4.53
C SER A 73 -6.26 1.29 -5.18
N SER A 74 -6.12 1.69 -6.45
CA SER A 74 -7.24 2.33 -7.17
C SER A 74 -8.35 1.32 -7.48
N ARG A 75 -8.01 0.07 -7.79
CA ARG A 75 -8.99 -0.98 -8.11
C ARG A 75 -9.66 -1.62 -6.88
N ASN A 76 -8.99 -1.63 -5.73
CA ASN A 76 -9.59 -2.08 -4.47
C ASN A 76 -10.36 -0.96 -3.72
N SER A 77 -10.23 0.30 -4.13
CA SER A 77 -10.97 1.42 -3.56
C SER A 77 -12.51 1.22 -3.53
N PRO A 78 -13.16 0.60 -4.54
CA PRO A 78 -14.57 0.24 -4.48
C PRO A 78 -14.95 -0.68 -3.31
N ASP A 79 -14.04 -1.53 -2.84
CA ASP A 79 -14.30 -2.39 -1.66
C ASP A 79 -14.59 -1.53 -0.43
N PHE A 80 -13.90 -0.41 -0.28
CA PHE A 80 -14.12 0.53 0.81
C PHE A 80 -15.25 1.51 0.50
N ALA A 81 -15.34 1.99 -0.74
CA ALA A 81 -16.35 2.95 -1.17
C ALA A 81 -17.77 2.37 -1.14
N SER A 82 -17.95 1.06 -1.38
CA SER A 82 -19.25 0.38 -1.24
C SER A 82 -19.83 0.44 0.17
N ARG A 83 -18.99 0.70 1.18
CA ARG A 83 -19.36 0.84 2.59
C ARG A 83 -19.53 2.30 3.01
N ALA A 84 -19.32 3.24 2.08
CA ALA A 84 -19.51 4.66 2.33
C ALA A 84 -21.02 5.00 2.39
N ARG A 85 -21.39 5.88 3.32
CA ARG A 85 -22.78 6.34 3.47
C ARG A 85 -23.13 7.52 2.57
N THR A 86 -22.12 8.20 2.04
CA THR A 86 -22.27 9.38 1.17
C THR A 86 -21.27 9.30 0.02
N PRO A 87 -21.64 9.80 -1.18
CA PRO A 87 -20.75 9.79 -2.34
C PRO A 87 -19.47 10.60 -2.12
N GLY A 88 -19.54 11.69 -1.33
CA GLY A 88 -18.37 12.49 -0.97
C GLY A 88 -17.39 11.78 0.00
N ALA A 89 -17.84 10.78 0.75
CA ALA A 89 -16.99 10.09 1.72
C ALA A 89 -15.90 9.22 1.07
N ALA A 90 -16.04 8.86 -0.20
CA ALA A 90 -14.97 8.19 -0.95
C ALA A 90 -13.99 9.20 -1.56
N LEU A 91 -14.50 10.31 -2.11
CA LEU A 91 -13.71 11.25 -2.90
C LEU A 91 -12.82 12.17 -2.05
N TYR A 92 -13.38 12.82 -1.03
CA TYR A 92 -12.63 13.83 -0.27
C TYR A 92 -11.41 13.26 0.48
N PRO A 93 -11.50 12.10 1.16
CA PRO A 93 -10.32 11.53 1.82
C PRO A 93 -9.22 11.15 0.83
N GLN A 94 -9.56 10.60 -0.34
CA GLN A 94 -8.57 10.25 -1.34
C GLN A 94 -7.89 11.49 -1.91
N PHE A 95 -8.65 12.55 -2.18
CA PHE A 95 -8.12 13.78 -2.75
C PHE A 95 -7.21 14.55 -1.78
N PHE A 96 -7.55 14.60 -0.49
CA PHE A 96 -6.78 15.37 0.49
C PHE A 96 -5.77 14.54 1.28
N ALA A 97 -6.17 13.36 1.77
CA ALA A 97 -5.31 12.58 2.65
C ALA A 97 -4.14 11.95 1.90
N ILE A 98 -4.34 11.46 0.66
CA ILE A 98 -3.25 10.81 -0.08
C ILE A 98 -2.11 11.80 -0.38
N PRO A 99 -2.34 12.98 -0.99
CA PRO A 99 -1.25 13.92 -1.25
C PRO A 99 -0.60 14.45 0.02
N LEU A 100 -1.40 14.72 1.06
CA LEU A 100 -0.89 15.24 2.33
C LEU A 100 -0.01 14.22 3.04
N THR A 101 -0.50 12.99 3.23
CA THR A 101 0.26 11.94 3.91
C THR A 101 1.48 11.54 3.09
N CYS A 102 1.37 11.46 1.76
CA CYS A 102 2.53 11.21 0.90
C CYS A 102 3.59 12.31 1.05
N SER A 103 3.18 13.59 1.06
CA SER A 103 4.10 14.71 1.22
C SER A 103 4.83 14.65 2.56
N ILE A 104 4.10 14.37 3.65
CA ILE A 104 4.69 14.24 5.00
C ILE A 104 5.70 13.08 5.04
N VAL A 105 5.35 11.92 4.50
CA VAL A 105 6.24 10.75 4.48
C VAL A 105 7.49 11.00 3.64
N CYS A 106 7.35 11.62 2.46
CA CYS A 106 8.48 12.01 1.62
C CYS A 106 9.41 13.00 2.32
N LEU A 107 8.84 14.02 2.99
CA LEU A 107 9.62 14.97 3.78
C LEU A 107 10.37 14.28 4.93
N MET A 108 9.71 13.39 5.67
CA MET A 108 10.36 12.60 6.73
C MET A 108 11.51 11.75 6.18
N GLY A 109 11.34 11.11 5.01
CA GLY A 109 12.40 10.33 4.36
C GLY A 109 13.63 11.16 4.00
N ILE A 110 13.43 12.38 3.48
CA ILE A 110 14.52 13.33 3.18
C ILE A 110 15.24 13.73 4.48
N LEU A 111 14.49 14.05 5.53
CA LEU A 111 15.05 14.44 6.83
C LEU A 111 15.85 13.29 7.47
N PHE A 112 15.35 12.05 7.43
CA PHE A 112 16.08 10.89 7.93
C PHE A 112 17.36 10.61 7.14
N SER A 113 17.30 10.71 5.82
CA SER A 113 18.48 10.55 4.96
C SER A 113 19.52 11.64 5.27
N SER A 114 19.07 12.88 5.49
CA SER A 114 19.90 14.04 5.84
C SER A 114 20.61 13.84 7.18
N PHE A 115 19.86 13.39 8.18
CA PHE A 115 20.40 13.07 9.50
C PHE A 115 21.35 11.86 9.48
N SER A 116 21.04 10.83 8.70
CA SER A 116 21.91 9.67 8.48
C SER A 116 23.25 10.09 7.91
N GLN A 117 23.24 10.94 6.88
CA GLN A 117 24.46 11.43 6.26
C GLN A 117 25.32 12.26 7.24
N ALA A 118 24.68 13.08 8.08
CA ALA A 118 25.40 13.86 9.09
C ALA A 118 26.01 13.01 10.22
N THR A 119 25.38 11.87 10.55
CA THR A 119 25.79 11.02 11.70
C THR A 119 26.71 9.87 11.28
N PHE A 120 26.37 9.18 10.20
CA PHE A 120 27.04 7.96 9.73
C PHE A 120 27.87 8.18 8.46
N GLY A 121 27.82 9.37 7.84
CA GLY A 121 28.53 9.67 6.59
C GLY A 121 27.83 9.13 5.32
N GLU A 122 26.83 8.27 5.47
CA GLU A 122 26.07 7.68 4.36
C GLU A 122 24.58 8.06 4.43
N ALA A 123 23.98 8.33 3.27
CA ALA A 123 22.57 8.66 3.15
C ALA A 123 21.72 7.37 3.11
N ILE A 124 21.30 6.89 4.28
CA ILE A 124 20.41 5.73 4.39
C ILE A 124 18.96 6.19 4.19
N TRP A 125 18.33 5.64 3.15
CA TRP A 125 16.96 5.95 2.71
C TRP A 125 15.90 5.11 3.41
N SER A 126 16.25 3.88 3.82
CA SER A 126 15.36 2.96 4.50
C SER A 126 15.38 3.22 6.02
N PRO A 127 14.25 3.60 6.64
CA PRO A 127 14.21 3.87 8.08
C PRO A 127 14.49 2.61 8.91
N VAL A 128 14.20 1.42 8.37
CA VAL A 128 14.49 0.14 9.03
C VAL A 128 16.00 -0.10 9.09
N ASP A 129 16.71 0.17 7.99
CA ASP A 129 18.16 0.00 7.93
C ASP A 129 18.88 1.06 8.77
N LEU A 130 18.35 2.29 8.81
CA LEU A 130 18.85 3.36 9.70
C LEU A 130 18.68 3.00 11.19
N LEU A 131 17.57 2.38 11.58
CA LEU A 131 17.40 1.88 12.95
C LEU A 131 18.30 0.68 13.24
N GLY A 132 18.60 -0.12 12.22
CA GLY A 132 19.56 -1.21 12.27
C GLY A 132 20.98 -0.71 12.58
N SER A 133 21.43 0.36 11.94
CA SER A 133 22.78 0.90 12.17
C SER A 133 23.00 1.43 13.60
N PHE A 134 21.94 1.84 14.30
CA PHE A 134 22.01 2.19 15.73
C PHE A 134 22.16 0.99 16.67
N LEU A 135 21.94 -0.23 16.17
CA LEU A 135 22.13 -1.48 16.92
C LEU A 135 23.48 -2.12 16.66
N ASP A 136 24.23 -1.61 15.68
CA ASP A 136 25.61 -1.98 15.44
C ASP A 136 26.50 -1.31 16.52
N ASP A 137 27.67 -1.88 16.83
CA ASP A 137 28.61 -1.41 17.87
C ASP A 137 28.16 -1.50 19.34
N SER A 138 27.77 -2.70 19.78
CA SER A 138 27.53 -3.04 21.22
C SER A 138 26.60 -2.04 21.95
N PRO A 139 25.33 -1.94 21.52
CA PRO A 139 24.42 -0.89 21.97
C PRO A 139 24.03 -1.02 23.45
N SER A 140 23.97 0.13 24.14
CA SER A 140 23.43 0.25 25.49
C SER A 140 21.98 -0.24 25.57
N HIS A 141 21.55 -0.71 26.74
CA HIS A 141 20.15 -1.08 27.00
C HIS A 141 19.18 0.06 26.69
N ALA A 142 19.60 1.32 26.90
CA ALA A 142 18.80 2.50 26.55
C ALA A 142 18.60 2.64 25.04
N THR A 143 19.65 2.41 24.24
CA THR A 143 19.59 2.46 22.77
C THR A 143 18.68 1.36 22.23
N LYS A 144 18.79 0.14 22.74
CA LYS A 144 17.91 -0.99 22.36
C LYS A 144 16.44 -0.68 22.66
N PHE A 145 16.15 -0.07 23.81
CA PHE A 145 14.80 0.33 24.17
C PHE A 145 14.27 1.45 23.27
N GLY A 146 15.10 2.44 22.94
CA GLY A 146 14.75 3.52 22.01
C GLY A 146 14.43 2.99 20.61
N VAL A 147 15.25 2.08 20.08
CA VAL A 147 15.01 1.44 18.78
C VAL A 147 13.72 0.61 18.80
N TRP A 148 13.45 -0.13 19.88
CA TRP A 148 12.17 -0.85 20.04
C TRP A 148 10.96 0.10 20.04
N PHE A 149 11.05 1.21 20.77
CA PHE A 149 9.97 2.18 20.86
C PHE A 149 9.64 2.83 19.51
N ILE A 150 10.66 3.09 18.69
CA ILE A 150 10.48 3.67 17.34
C ILE A 150 10.01 2.60 16.34
N SER A 151 10.58 1.40 16.37
CA SER A 151 10.24 0.31 15.42
C SER A 151 8.87 -0.34 15.67
N ALA A 152 8.34 -0.27 16.89
CA ALA A 152 7.04 -0.83 17.23
C ALA A 152 5.88 -0.18 16.44
N PRO A 153 5.73 1.16 16.38
CA PRO A 153 4.78 1.85 15.49
C PRO A 153 4.93 1.45 14.01
N PHE A 154 6.15 1.36 13.48
CA PHE A 154 6.38 0.91 12.10
C PHE A 154 5.85 -0.50 11.85
N THR A 155 6.06 -1.41 12.81
CA THR A 155 5.55 -2.79 12.72
C THR A 155 4.02 -2.82 12.74
N ILE A 156 3.40 -2.01 13.60
CA ILE A 156 1.93 -1.89 13.67
C ILE A 156 1.36 -1.31 12.38
N ALA A 157 1.96 -0.23 11.86
CA ALA A 157 1.55 0.37 10.59
C ALA A 157 1.67 -0.62 9.42
N GLN A 158 2.71 -1.46 9.41
CA GLN A 158 2.88 -2.51 8.41
C GLN A 158 1.80 -3.59 8.50
N ILE A 159 1.40 -3.99 9.72
CA ILE A 159 0.29 -4.92 9.94
C ILE A 159 -1.01 -4.31 9.44
N GLU A 160 -1.31 -3.06 9.80
CA GLU A 160 -2.54 -2.37 9.40
C GLU A 160 -2.65 -2.24 7.88
N THR A 161 -1.55 -1.82 7.24
CA THR A 161 -1.49 -1.70 5.78
C THR A 161 -1.73 -3.06 5.10
N ASN A 162 -1.11 -4.14 5.61
CA ASN A 162 -1.29 -5.46 5.04
C ASN A 162 -2.72 -6.00 5.20
N ILE A 163 -3.37 -5.74 6.33
CA ILE A 163 -4.78 -6.14 6.51
C ILE A 163 -5.69 -5.35 5.57
N SER A 164 -5.54 -4.02 5.55
CA SER A 164 -6.41 -3.13 4.78
C SER A 164 -6.21 -3.31 3.28
N ALA A 165 -4.98 -3.14 2.78
CA ALA A 165 -4.72 -3.13 1.34
C ALA A 165 -4.79 -4.52 0.70
N ASN A 166 -4.33 -5.56 1.41
CA ASN A 166 -4.15 -6.89 0.82
C ASN A 166 -5.23 -7.89 1.29
N SER A 167 -5.40 -8.08 2.59
CA SER A 167 -6.30 -9.14 3.09
C SER A 167 -7.79 -8.85 2.84
N VAL A 168 -8.23 -7.60 3.01
CA VAL A 168 -9.62 -7.22 2.79
C VAL A 168 -9.98 -7.31 1.32
N SER A 169 -9.14 -6.77 0.43
CA SER A 169 -9.38 -6.78 -1.01
C SER A 169 -9.39 -8.22 -1.56
N ALA A 170 -8.37 -9.03 -1.24
CA ALA A 170 -8.35 -10.44 -1.62
C ALA A 170 -9.53 -11.23 -1.03
N GLY A 171 -9.96 -10.86 0.19
CA GLY A 171 -11.16 -11.41 0.80
C GLY A 171 -12.44 -11.08 0.03
N CYS A 172 -12.61 -9.85 -0.45
CA CYS A 172 -13.71 -9.43 -1.31
C CYS A 172 -13.71 -10.20 -2.64
N ASP A 173 -12.56 -10.27 -3.33
CA ASP A 173 -12.41 -10.94 -4.63
C ASP A 173 -12.75 -12.44 -4.56
N LEU A 174 -12.22 -13.13 -3.54
CA LEU A 174 -12.48 -14.55 -3.33
C LEU A 174 -13.93 -14.82 -2.90
N THR A 175 -14.54 -13.90 -2.14
CA THR A 175 -15.96 -14.01 -1.78
C THR A 175 -16.85 -13.80 -3.00
N ALA A 176 -16.51 -12.87 -3.89
CA ALA A 176 -17.25 -12.64 -5.14
C ALA A 176 -17.14 -13.84 -6.10
N SER A 177 -15.96 -14.48 -6.15
CA SER A 177 -15.72 -15.63 -7.03
C SER A 177 -16.31 -16.94 -6.50
N PHE A 178 -16.24 -17.16 -5.17
CA PHE A 178 -16.65 -18.41 -4.51
C PHE A 178 -17.63 -18.15 -3.36
N THR A 179 -18.72 -17.46 -3.68
CA THR A 179 -19.76 -16.98 -2.73
C THR A 179 -20.28 -18.06 -1.77
N ARG A 180 -20.36 -19.32 -2.22
CA ARG A 180 -20.86 -20.45 -1.41
C ARG A 180 -19.88 -20.95 -0.35
N PHE A 181 -18.58 -20.77 -0.56
CA PHE A 181 -17.54 -21.44 0.23
C PHE A 181 -16.65 -20.49 1.04
N ILE A 182 -16.47 -19.26 0.54
CA ILE A 182 -15.52 -18.31 1.09
C ILE A 182 -16.25 -17.07 1.60
N ASN A 183 -15.98 -16.73 2.87
CA ASN A 183 -16.32 -15.43 3.45
C ASN A 183 -15.06 -14.54 3.43
N ILE A 184 -15.23 -13.22 3.50
CA ILE A 184 -14.14 -12.23 3.47
C ILE A 184 -13.00 -12.59 4.43
N ARG A 185 -13.33 -13.04 5.66
CA ARG A 185 -12.33 -13.45 6.67
C ARG A 185 -11.52 -14.67 6.23
N ARG A 186 -12.19 -15.69 5.68
CA ARG A 186 -11.55 -16.91 5.16
C ARG A 186 -10.69 -16.57 3.93
N GLY A 187 -11.19 -15.72 3.04
CA GLY A 187 -10.46 -15.25 1.87
C GLY A 187 -9.17 -14.51 2.25
N GLY A 188 -9.23 -13.63 3.27
CA GLY A 188 -8.05 -12.97 3.82
C GLY A 188 -6.99 -13.95 4.35
N CYS A 189 -7.40 -15.02 5.06
CA CYS A 189 -6.47 -16.05 5.52
C CYS A 189 -5.87 -16.88 4.37
N ILE A 190 -6.66 -17.19 3.34
CA ILE A 190 -6.17 -17.89 2.13
C ILE A 190 -5.12 -17.04 1.42
N ALA A 191 -5.38 -15.74 1.23
CA ALA A 191 -4.43 -14.81 0.64
C ALA A 191 -3.12 -14.74 1.44
N ALA A 192 -3.22 -14.71 2.76
CA ALA A 192 -2.08 -14.71 3.67
C ALA A 192 -1.25 -16.00 3.53
N LEU A 193 -1.89 -17.17 3.44
CA LEU A 193 -1.24 -18.46 3.24
C LEU A 193 -0.56 -18.55 1.87
N VAL A 194 -1.23 -18.14 0.80
CA VAL A 194 -0.65 -18.10 -0.55
C VAL A 194 0.57 -17.17 -0.57
N GLY A 195 0.48 -15.99 0.06
CA GLY A 195 1.61 -15.06 0.19
C GLY A 195 2.81 -15.67 0.93
N LEU A 196 2.58 -16.49 1.96
CA LEU A 196 3.64 -17.26 2.63
C LEU A 196 4.26 -18.30 1.71
N CYS A 197 3.43 -19.08 1.00
CA CYS A 197 3.89 -20.14 0.10
C CYS A 197 4.70 -19.60 -1.10
N MET A 198 4.40 -18.37 -1.55
CA MET A 198 5.17 -17.69 -2.60
C MET A 198 6.62 -17.39 -2.20
N CYS A 199 6.98 -17.51 -0.91
CA CYS A 199 8.34 -17.31 -0.41
C CYS A 199 8.96 -15.98 -0.89
N PRO A 200 8.39 -14.81 -0.53
CA PRO A 200 8.78 -13.52 -1.08
C PRO A 200 10.27 -13.18 -0.85
N TRP A 201 10.91 -13.77 0.16
CA TRP A 201 12.34 -13.61 0.40
C TRP A 201 13.24 -14.17 -0.71
N ILE A 202 12.74 -15.11 -1.52
CA ILE A 202 13.46 -15.60 -2.69
C ILE A 202 13.44 -14.54 -3.80
N LEU A 203 12.31 -13.83 -3.97
CA LEU A 203 12.18 -12.75 -4.93
C LEU A 203 13.09 -11.55 -4.59
N LEU A 204 13.27 -11.27 -3.30
CA LEU A 204 14.16 -10.20 -2.82
C LEU A 204 15.65 -10.49 -3.04
N LYS A 205 16.07 -11.76 -3.25
CA LYS A 205 17.48 -12.10 -3.52
C LYS A 205 17.96 -11.65 -4.90
N SER A 206 17.06 -11.38 -5.84
CA SER A 206 17.39 -10.88 -7.18
C SER A 206 16.96 -9.42 -7.31
N SER A 207 17.91 -8.49 -7.11
CA SER A 207 17.64 -7.04 -7.05
C SER A 207 17.03 -6.49 -8.35
N ASN A 208 17.40 -7.02 -9.52
CA ASN A 208 16.89 -6.56 -10.82
C ASN A 208 15.46 -7.02 -11.13
N GLY A 209 15.02 -8.16 -10.57
CA GLY A 209 13.68 -8.69 -10.82
C GLY A 209 12.60 -8.03 -9.95
N PHE A 210 12.96 -7.67 -8.71
CA PHE A 210 11.98 -7.21 -7.72
C PHE A 210 11.42 -5.83 -8.03
N THR A 211 12.22 -4.88 -8.52
CA THR A 211 11.74 -3.52 -8.86
C THR A 211 10.99 -3.48 -10.18
N SER A 212 11.37 -4.33 -11.14
CA SER A 212 10.72 -4.42 -12.45
C SER A 212 9.31 -5.03 -12.39
N TYR A 213 9.07 -5.94 -11.44
CA TYR A 213 7.82 -6.69 -11.34
C TYR A 213 6.60 -5.80 -10.96
N PRO A 214 6.65 -4.94 -9.92
CA PRO A 214 5.57 -4.02 -9.60
C PRO A 214 5.24 -3.06 -10.75
N SER A 215 6.26 -2.60 -11.49
CA SER A 215 6.07 -1.73 -12.65
C SER A 215 5.33 -2.44 -13.77
N ALA A 216 5.74 -3.66 -14.12
CA ALA A 216 5.04 -4.46 -15.12
C ALA A 216 3.59 -4.77 -14.70
N TYR A 217 3.40 -5.20 -13.45
CA TYR A 217 2.08 -5.48 -12.89
C TYR A 217 1.16 -4.25 -12.97
N SER A 218 1.68 -3.06 -12.67
CA SER A 218 0.91 -1.81 -12.71
C SER A 218 0.39 -1.49 -14.12
N VAL A 219 1.18 -1.77 -15.17
CA VAL A 219 0.74 -1.60 -16.57
C VAL A 219 -0.39 -2.56 -16.93
N PHE A 220 -0.33 -3.81 -16.49
CA PHE A 220 -1.44 -4.76 -16.69
C PHE A 220 -2.70 -4.36 -15.91
N LEU A 221 -2.54 -3.77 -14.73
CA LEU A 221 -3.69 -3.36 -13.94
C LEU A 221 -4.41 -2.15 -14.52
N SER A 222 -3.64 -1.20 -15.09
CA SER A 222 -4.18 0.02 -15.66
C SER A 222 -5.01 -0.24 -16.91
N SER A 223 -4.65 -1.24 -17.73
CA SER A 223 -5.47 -1.63 -18.90
C SER A 223 -6.85 -2.14 -18.48
N ILE A 224 -6.92 -2.97 -17.43
CA ILE A 224 -8.19 -3.45 -16.88
C ILE A 224 -9.00 -2.29 -16.29
N ALA A 225 -8.36 -1.41 -15.50
CA ALA A 225 -9.03 -0.25 -14.93
C ALA A 225 -9.60 0.68 -16.00
N GLY A 226 -8.87 0.90 -17.09
CA GLY A 226 -9.33 1.70 -18.23
C GLY A 226 -10.61 1.16 -18.83
N VAL A 227 -10.68 -0.14 -19.12
CA VAL A 227 -11.89 -0.79 -19.67
C VAL A 227 -13.07 -0.64 -18.71
N MET A 228 -12.87 -0.86 -17.40
CA MET A 228 -13.93 -0.70 -16.40
C MET A 228 -14.49 0.74 -16.36
N VAL A 229 -13.61 1.74 -16.42
CA VAL A 229 -14.01 3.16 -16.42
C VAL A 229 -14.75 3.53 -17.71
N THR A 230 -14.24 3.10 -18.87
CA THR A 230 -14.89 3.36 -20.17
C THR A 230 -16.27 2.70 -20.24
N GLU A 231 -16.40 1.45 -19.79
CA GLU A 231 -17.69 0.76 -19.74
C GLU A 231 -18.70 1.51 -18.88
N TYR A 232 -18.29 1.95 -17.68
CA TYR A 232 -19.18 2.62 -16.74
C TYR A 232 -19.58 4.03 -17.20
N TYR A 233 -18.61 4.88 -17.55
CA TYR A 233 -18.86 6.30 -17.82
C TYR A 233 -19.19 6.62 -19.28
N VAL A 234 -18.57 5.94 -20.24
CA VAL A 234 -18.71 6.25 -21.67
C VAL A 234 -19.84 5.45 -22.30
N ILE A 235 -19.83 4.12 -22.09
CA ILE A 235 -20.78 3.20 -22.74
C ILE A 235 -22.11 3.20 -22.00
N ARG A 236 -22.10 2.88 -20.70
CA ARG A 236 -23.30 2.75 -19.88
C ARG A 236 -23.79 4.05 -19.26
N LYS A 237 -22.97 5.10 -19.27
CA LYS A 237 -23.30 6.44 -18.72
C LYS A 237 -23.83 6.39 -17.28
N GLY A 238 -23.31 5.47 -16.47
CA GLY A 238 -23.72 5.25 -15.08
C GLY A 238 -24.95 4.36 -14.88
N HIS A 239 -25.51 3.75 -15.93
CA HIS A 239 -26.68 2.87 -15.82
C HIS A 239 -26.26 1.41 -15.65
N TYR A 240 -26.52 0.84 -14.47
CA TYR A 240 -26.28 -0.57 -14.15
C TYR A 240 -27.53 -1.22 -13.55
N ASN A 241 -27.83 -2.44 -14.02
CA ASN A 241 -28.80 -3.31 -13.36
C ASN A 241 -28.06 -4.16 -12.33
N VAL A 242 -28.33 -3.93 -11.04
CA VAL A 242 -27.68 -4.65 -9.93
C VAL A 242 -28.19 -6.08 -9.79
N ALA A 243 -29.47 -6.33 -10.12
CA ALA A 243 -30.05 -7.67 -10.02
C ALA A 243 -29.36 -8.64 -10.99
N ASP A 244 -29.11 -8.17 -12.21
CA ASP A 244 -28.45 -8.95 -13.26
C ASP A 244 -26.98 -9.26 -12.97
N LEU A 245 -26.31 -8.51 -12.07
CA LEU A 245 -24.92 -8.80 -11.67
C LEU A 245 -24.79 -10.07 -10.85
N TYR A 246 -25.88 -10.51 -10.19
CA TYR A 246 -25.89 -11.70 -9.33
C TYR A 246 -26.69 -12.85 -9.93
N ALA A 247 -27.22 -12.69 -11.15
CA ALA A 247 -28.00 -13.69 -11.84
C ALA A 247 -27.16 -14.43 -12.89
N THR A 248 -27.26 -15.75 -12.92
CA THR A 248 -26.64 -16.59 -13.93
C THR A 248 -27.70 -17.01 -14.95
N GLY A 249 -27.52 -16.65 -16.24
CA GLY A 249 -28.47 -17.01 -17.28
C GLY A 249 -28.38 -16.12 -18.53
N GLY A 250 -28.85 -16.65 -19.66
CA GLY A 250 -28.75 -16.02 -20.99
C GLY A 250 -29.45 -14.66 -21.15
N ASP A 251 -30.40 -14.36 -20.27
CA ASP A 251 -31.27 -13.18 -20.37
C ASP A 251 -30.74 -11.97 -19.56
N THR A 252 -29.58 -12.09 -18.91
CA THR A 252 -29.00 -10.99 -18.13
C THR A 252 -28.14 -10.09 -19.01
N TRP A 253 -28.08 -8.80 -18.65
CA TRP A 253 -27.32 -7.80 -19.40
C TRP A 253 -25.82 -8.09 -19.54
N TYR A 254 -25.28 -8.95 -18.67
CA TYR A 254 -23.84 -9.24 -18.57
C TYR A 254 -23.48 -10.66 -18.97
N TRP A 255 -24.43 -11.47 -19.48
CA TRP A 255 -24.14 -12.86 -19.84
C TRP A 255 -23.34 -12.99 -21.14
N TYR A 256 -23.52 -12.09 -22.11
CA TYR A 256 -22.78 -12.12 -23.39
C TYR A 256 -22.66 -13.54 -23.99
N THR A 257 -21.46 -13.96 -24.40
CA THR A 257 -21.17 -15.33 -24.86
C THR A 257 -20.76 -16.21 -23.68
N TYR A 258 -21.75 -16.82 -23.00
CA TYR A 258 -21.55 -17.76 -21.88
C TYR A 258 -20.76 -17.19 -20.68
N GLY A 259 -20.99 -15.91 -20.37
CA GLY A 259 -20.34 -15.16 -19.29
C GLY A 259 -19.07 -14.41 -19.71
N LEU A 260 -18.69 -14.48 -20.99
CA LEU A 260 -17.49 -13.79 -21.51
C LEU A 260 -17.88 -12.73 -22.54
N ASN A 261 -17.30 -11.54 -22.41
CA ASN A 261 -17.33 -10.51 -23.44
C ASN A 261 -16.03 -10.58 -24.26
N LEU A 262 -16.15 -10.95 -25.54
CA LEU A 262 -15.01 -11.11 -26.46
C LEU A 262 -14.66 -9.82 -27.24
N ARG A 263 -15.42 -8.75 -27.06
CA ARG A 263 -15.18 -7.43 -27.67
C ARG A 263 -14.34 -6.57 -26.75
#